data_AF-A0A813LPM1-F1
#
_entry.id   AF-A0A813LPM1-F1
#
_cell.length_a   1.000
_cell.length_b   1.000
_cell.length_c   1.000
_cell.angle_alpha   90.00
_cell.angle_beta   90.00
_cell.angle_gamma   90.00
#
_symmetry.space_group_name_H-M   'P 1'
#
loop_
_entity.id
_entity.type
_entity.pdbx_description
1 polymer ?
#
loop_
_entity_poly.entity_id
_entity_poly.type
_entity_poly.pdbx_seq_one_letter_code
_entity_poly.pdbx_strand_id
1 'polypeptide(L)'
;MGSAVQFFDAVWKEYGRTSYTVVRVSEASEQRYLQSSFTACIHELALKTTDACVGNFWPTLDRRLLASFTSAIYEDTFHLVAFAAVEESNLLFVWLGPSCLLFTLQEWIALLGFLFYAAIVTWLIEGSSDKEGFQHVSRVNGIARSVFNHLQSFVGIGDFRNHSHTQFGRIVVLTVSFSMLVAATKFTASMTVQEFAGAQVKPQYESLDDLIKDNGRVCGLEANRRGFGMRYPGTLPLYDSYTDVDEALKAMGSKMCKGVIVTKDEWDQRKKLADHCDKYLIPTTLLSMSNAFAMRDDLVVPFSWAMTKLQNQGVYSQIQTLAKETYVEPLPDKCVRNKQDATSPTTLLTGPILLSTVVITLTLLVFAAVDTRKALTAEEGGDEVFNVPSLKTRICREFSRRKSLTEDDCRITANDSDLKIIGRVFEARHTTEERLRHKVQADAPLTVADVPMLVRLMKQDMYQTSMETQKTSSDLAEKSSDQLPEALTMQGI
;
A
#
# COMPACT_ATOMS: atom_id res chain seq x y z
N MET A 1 21.84 -26.44 -27.05
CA MET A 1 23.09 -25.72 -27.45
C MET A 1 22.95 -24.30 -26.89
N GLY A 2 23.87 -23.83 -26.05
CA GLY A 2 23.73 -22.52 -25.38
C GLY A 2 23.83 -21.33 -26.34
N SER A 3 23.31 -20.17 -25.94
CA SER A 3 23.31 -18.92 -26.73
C SER A 3 24.71 -18.51 -27.19
N ALA A 4 25.74 -18.71 -26.36
CA ALA A 4 27.12 -18.42 -26.71
C ALA A 4 27.63 -19.28 -27.89
N VAL A 5 27.28 -20.57 -27.93
CA VAL A 5 27.67 -21.47 -29.03
C VAL A 5 26.96 -21.11 -30.32
N GLN A 6 25.66 -20.78 -30.25
CA GLN A 6 24.91 -20.30 -31.42
C GLN A 6 25.46 -18.97 -31.94
N PHE A 7 25.86 -18.07 -31.04
CA PHE A 7 26.46 -16.80 -31.41
C PHE A 7 27.83 -17.00 -32.08
N PHE A 8 28.67 -17.89 -31.56
CA PHE A 8 29.92 -18.27 -32.23
C PHE A 8 29.67 -18.80 -33.65
N ASP A 9 28.70 -19.70 -33.81
CA ASP A 9 28.33 -20.25 -35.12
C ASP A 9 27.85 -19.16 -36.10
N ALA A 10 27.08 -18.19 -35.62
CA ALA A 10 26.65 -17.04 -36.42
C ALA A 10 27.85 -16.16 -36.87
N VAL A 11 28.78 -15.85 -35.95
CA VAL A 11 30.00 -15.09 -36.28
C VAL A 11 30.85 -15.87 -37.30
N TRP A 12 31.02 -17.17 -37.09
CA TRP A 12 31.85 -18.01 -37.95
C TRP A 12 31.25 -18.21 -39.34
N LYS A 13 29.92 -18.37 -39.46
CA LYS A 13 29.25 -18.48 -40.77
C LYS A 13 29.36 -17.21 -41.60
N GLU A 14 29.29 -16.04 -40.96
CA GLU A 14 29.30 -14.75 -41.65
C GLU A 14 30.72 -14.31 -42.05
N TYR A 15 31.70 -14.51 -41.17
CA TYR A 15 33.07 -13.96 -41.34
C TYR A 15 34.17 -15.01 -41.43
N GLY A 16 33.87 -16.27 -41.11
CA GLY A 16 34.82 -17.38 -41.21
C GLY A 16 35.05 -17.78 -42.67
N ARG A 17 36.16 -18.48 -42.92
CA ARG A 17 36.56 -18.90 -44.27
C ARG A 17 36.22 -20.36 -44.59
N THR A 18 35.99 -21.21 -43.58
CA THR A 18 35.89 -22.68 -43.72
C THR A 18 34.87 -23.29 -42.76
N SER A 19 34.57 -24.59 -42.90
CA SER A 19 33.96 -25.38 -41.82
C SER A 19 34.87 -25.44 -40.59
N TYR A 20 34.29 -25.70 -39.42
CA TYR A 20 35.00 -26.03 -38.19
C TYR A 20 34.60 -27.43 -37.72
N THR A 21 35.47 -28.08 -36.95
CA THR A 21 35.18 -29.37 -36.32
C THR A 21 35.09 -29.21 -34.82
N VAL A 22 34.08 -29.82 -34.21
CA VAL A 22 33.94 -29.84 -32.74
C VAL A 22 34.68 -31.07 -32.22
N VAL A 23 35.65 -30.83 -31.35
CA VAL A 23 36.45 -31.87 -30.71
C VAL A 23 36.14 -31.87 -29.21
N ARG A 24 36.02 -33.07 -28.62
CA ARG A 24 35.87 -33.21 -27.18
C ARG A 24 37.21 -32.95 -26.48
N VAL A 25 37.17 -32.35 -25.29
CA VAL A 25 38.35 -32.21 -24.43
C VAL A 25 38.96 -33.58 -24.16
N SER A 26 40.30 -33.69 -24.17
CA SER A 26 40.95 -34.98 -23.93
C SER A 26 40.77 -35.43 -22.48
N GLU A 27 40.71 -36.74 -22.26
CA GLU A 27 40.63 -37.34 -20.92
C GLU A 27 41.82 -36.89 -20.03
N ALA A 28 43.00 -36.68 -20.62
CA ALA A 28 44.18 -36.21 -19.89
C ALA A 28 43.99 -34.80 -19.33
N SER A 29 43.39 -33.89 -20.11
CA SER A 29 43.08 -32.54 -19.62
C SER A 29 41.92 -32.54 -18.62
N GLU A 30 40.90 -33.38 -18.83
CA GLU A 30 39.80 -33.56 -17.85
C GLU A 30 40.34 -34.08 -16.50
N GLN A 31 41.24 -35.07 -16.52
CA GLN A 31 41.87 -35.62 -15.32
C GLN A 31 42.81 -34.62 -14.62
N ARG A 32 43.48 -33.73 -15.38
CA ARG A 32 44.34 -32.69 -14.80
C ARG A 32 43.53 -31.59 -14.12
N TYR A 33 42.36 -31.25 -14.66
CA TYR A 33 41.50 -30.19 -14.16
C TYR A 33 40.12 -30.73 -13.76
N LEU A 34 40.10 -31.69 -12.84
CA LEU A 34 38.87 -32.34 -12.33
C LEU A 34 37.80 -31.35 -11.84
N GLN A 35 38.24 -30.19 -11.34
CA GLN A 35 37.35 -29.16 -10.80
C GLN A 35 36.72 -28.26 -11.87
N SER A 36 37.23 -28.27 -13.12
CA SER A 36 36.77 -27.33 -14.15
C SER A 36 37.05 -27.82 -15.57
N SER A 37 36.02 -28.36 -16.22
CA SER A 37 36.03 -28.71 -17.65
C SER A 37 36.36 -27.51 -18.56
N PHE A 38 35.96 -26.30 -18.16
CA PHE A 38 36.34 -25.06 -18.85
C PHE A 38 37.86 -24.84 -18.82
N THR A 39 38.50 -25.06 -17.68
CA THR A 39 39.96 -24.92 -17.59
C THR A 39 40.67 -26.03 -18.36
N ALA A 40 40.11 -27.25 -18.38
CA ALA A 40 40.58 -28.34 -19.23
C ALA A 40 40.55 -27.99 -20.73
N CYS A 41 39.48 -27.34 -21.21
CA CYS A 41 39.42 -26.87 -22.61
C CYS A 41 40.53 -25.85 -22.89
N ILE A 42 40.68 -24.84 -22.02
CA ILE A 42 41.71 -23.80 -22.22
C ILE A 42 43.12 -24.40 -22.19
N HIS A 43 43.34 -25.47 -21.43
CA HIS A 43 44.59 -26.20 -21.45
C HIS A 43 44.85 -26.89 -22.81
N GLU A 44 43.84 -27.47 -23.47
CA GLU A 44 43.99 -27.98 -24.84
C GLU A 44 44.43 -26.88 -25.82
N LEU A 45 43.86 -25.69 -25.68
CA LEU A 45 44.26 -24.53 -26.48
C LEU A 45 45.74 -24.16 -26.25
N ALA A 46 46.20 -24.20 -24.99
CA ALA A 46 47.61 -23.99 -24.64
C ALA A 46 48.54 -25.07 -25.22
N LEU A 47 48.05 -26.31 -25.34
CA LEU A 47 48.75 -27.42 -26.00
C LEU A 47 48.70 -27.35 -27.54
N LYS A 48 47.96 -26.38 -28.10
CA LYS A 48 47.74 -26.20 -29.55
C LYS A 48 47.07 -27.41 -30.21
N THR A 49 46.28 -28.17 -29.46
CA THR A 49 45.47 -29.29 -29.98
C THR A 49 44.12 -28.80 -30.52
N THR A 50 43.65 -27.65 -30.03
CA THR A 50 42.43 -26.97 -30.50
C THR A 50 42.72 -25.49 -30.78
N ASP A 51 41.90 -24.86 -31.62
CA ASP A 51 42.06 -23.45 -31.99
C ASP A 51 41.16 -22.49 -31.19
N ALA A 52 40.09 -23.02 -30.59
CA ALA A 52 39.11 -22.24 -29.85
C ALA A 52 38.36 -23.08 -28.81
N CYS A 53 38.04 -22.45 -27.70
CA CYS A 53 37.15 -22.93 -26.66
C CYS A 53 35.92 -22.02 -26.60
N VAL A 54 34.78 -22.58 -27.01
CA VAL A 54 33.53 -21.84 -27.22
C VAL A 54 32.53 -22.18 -26.12
N GLY A 55 32.07 -21.17 -25.40
CA GLY A 55 31.18 -21.32 -24.25
C GLY A 55 31.20 -20.08 -23.35
N ASN A 56 30.62 -20.21 -22.16
CA ASN A 56 30.59 -19.16 -21.14
C ASN A 56 31.88 -19.21 -20.31
N PHE A 57 32.99 -18.72 -20.88
CA PHE A 57 34.26 -18.70 -20.15
C PHE A 57 34.47 -17.34 -19.49
N TRP A 58 34.60 -17.38 -18.16
CA TRP A 58 35.18 -16.27 -17.41
C TRP A 58 36.71 -16.26 -17.57
N PRO A 59 37.32 -15.15 -18.00
CA PRO A 59 38.75 -15.01 -18.18
C PRO A 59 39.43 -14.72 -16.83
N THR A 60 39.43 -15.72 -15.95
CA THR A 60 40.11 -15.68 -14.64
C THR A 60 41.62 -15.50 -14.82
N LEU A 61 42.32 -15.08 -13.76
CA LEU A 61 43.78 -14.93 -13.78
C LEU A 61 44.48 -16.22 -14.24
N ASP A 62 44.11 -17.37 -13.66
CA ASP A 62 44.70 -18.66 -14.01
C ASP A 62 44.48 -19.03 -15.48
N ARG A 63 43.33 -18.69 -16.04
CA ARG A 63 43.00 -18.98 -17.45
C ARG A 63 43.69 -18.04 -18.42
N ARG A 64 43.86 -16.76 -18.05
CA ARG A 64 44.61 -15.78 -18.85
C ARG A 64 46.10 -16.10 -18.95
N LEU A 65 46.65 -16.90 -18.04
CA LEU A 65 48.02 -17.41 -18.15
C LEU A 65 48.16 -18.52 -19.20
N LEU A 66 47.06 -19.15 -19.59
CA LEU A 66 47.06 -20.30 -20.51
C LEU A 66 46.66 -19.92 -21.93
N ALA A 67 45.76 -18.95 -22.09
CA ALA A 67 45.27 -18.54 -23.40
C ALA A 67 44.82 -17.08 -23.45
N SER A 68 44.74 -16.57 -24.68
CA SER A 68 44.12 -15.29 -24.99
C SER A 68 42.61 -15.41 -25.14
N PHE A 69 41.91 -14.32 -24.84
CA PHE A 69 40.46 -14.22 -24.89
C PHE A 69 40.01 -13.16 -25.87
N THR A 70 38.86 -13.39 -26.50
CA THR A 70 38.18 -12.42 -27.35
C THR A 70 37.64 -11.23 -26.56
N SER A 71 37.07 -10.26 -27.27
CA SER A 71 36.18 -9.25 -26.66
C SER A 71 35.03 -9.92 -25.89
N ALA A 72 34.54 -9.22 -24.88
CA ALA A 72 33.43 -9.68 -24.06
C ALA A 72 32.16 -9.86 -24.90
N ILE A 73 31.50 -11.01 -24.74
CA ILE A 73 30.18 -11.31 -25.31
C ILE A 73 29.10 -10.60 -24.48
N TYR A 74 29.21 -10.73 -23.17
CA TYR A 74 28.35 -10.10 -22.16
C TYR A 74 29.08 -10.11 -20.82
N GLU A 75 28.53 -9.42 -19.82
CA GLU A 75 29.06 -9.41 -18.46
C GLU A 75 28.12 -10.15 -17.51
N ASP A 76 28.67 -11.08 -16.74
CA ASP A 76 28.00 -11.66 -15.59
C ASP A 76 28.23 -10.79 -14.36
N THR A 77 27.15 -10.47 -13.67
CA THR A 77 27.17 -9.77 -12.39
C THR A 77 26.86 -10.75 -11.27
N PHE A 78 27.76 -10.79 -10.29
CA PHE A 78 27.63 -11.64 -9.11
C PHE A 78 27.01 -10.85 -7.96
N HIS A 79 26.07 -11.50 -7.29
CA HIS A 79 25.26 -10.92 -6.23
C HIS A 79 25.21 -11.88 -5.04
N LEU A 80 24.95 -11.33 -3.86
CA LEU A 80 24.71 -12.11 -2.66
C LEU A 80 23.22 -12.48 -2.56
N VAL A 81 22.95 -13.75 -2.36
CA VAL A 81 21.64 -14.26 -1.95
C VAL A 81 21.68 -14.51 -0.45
N ALA A 82 20.73 -13.93 0.27
CA ALA A 82 20.58 -14.06 1.72
C ALA A 82 19.15 -14.54 2.04
N PHE A 83 18.95 -15.07 3.24
CA PHE A 83 17.60 -15.35 3.72
C PHE A 83 16.81 -14.07 3.93
N ALA A 84 15.50 -14.16 3.80
CA ALA A 84 14.57 -13.20 4.38
C ALA A 84 14.90 -12.94 5.86
N ALA A 85 14.93 -11.68 6.28
CA ALA A 85 14.86 -11.37 7.71
C ALA A 85 13.49 -11.84 8.21
N VAL A 86 13.50 -12.81 9.12
CA VAL A 86 12.32 -13.10 9.94
C VAL A 86 12.24 -11.98 10.95
N GLU A 87 11.45 -10.96 10.67
CA GLU A 87 11.21 -9.89 11.62
C GLU A 87 10.49 -10.51 12.83
N GLU A 88 11.19 -10.66 13.95
CA GLU A 88 10.56 -11.06 15.21
C GLU A 88 9.48 -10.02 15.50
N SER A 89 8.22 -10.45 15.41
CA SER A 89 7.08 -9.57 15.53
C SER A 89 7.06 -8.97 16.93
N ASN A 90 7.60 -7.76 17.06
CA ASN A 90 7.46 -6.98 18.27
C ASN A 90 5.98 -6.96 18.66
N LEU A 91 5.66 -7.19 19.92
CA LEU A 91 4.26 -7.24 20.41
C LEU A 91 3.47 -5.97 20.00
N LEU A 92 4.15 -4.83 19.93
CA LEU A 92 3.64 -3.55 19.41
C LEU A 92 3.26 -3.60 17.91
N PHE A 93 4.05 -4.31 17.10
CA PHE A 93 3.79 -4.55 15.67
C PHE A 93 2.51 -5.39 15.48
N VAL A 94 2.29 -6.37 16.36
CA VAL A 94 1.07 -7.20 16.36
C VAL A 94 -0.17 -6.38 16.78
N TRP A 95 -0.02 -5.48 17.76
CA TRP A 95 -1.15 -4.68 18.30
C TRP A 95 -1.56 -3.51 17.41
N LEU A 96 -0.60 -2.75 16.89
CA LEU A 96 -0.88 -1.58 16.06
C LEU A 96 -1.09 -1.95 14.58
N GLY A 97 -0.63 -3.15 14.19
CA GLY A 97 -0.63 -3.60 12.80
C GLY A 97 0.34 -2.81 11.91
N PRO A 98 0.64 -3.33 10.71
CA PRO A 98 1.49 -2.63 9.74
C PRO A 98 0.93 -1.25 9.33
N SER A 99 -0.40 -1.06 9.40
CA SER A 99 -1.08 0.19 9.05
C SER A 99 -0.67 1.39 9.91
N CYS A 100 -0.40 1.19 11.20
CA CYS A 100 0.03 2.27 12.08
C CYS A 100 1.53 2.59 11.97
N LEU A 101 2.31 1.71 11.34
CA LEU A 101 3.75 1.86 11.11
C LEU A 101 4.11 2.54 9.78
N LEU A 102 3.10 2.85 8.96
CA LEU A 102 3.29 3.63 7.73
C LEU A 102 3.82 5.04 8.01
N PHE A 103 3.58 5.56 9.21
CA PHE A 103 4.27 6.73 9.74
C PHE A 103 5.23 6.31 10.85
N THR A 104 6.42 6.89 10.80
CA THR A 104 7.37 6.83 11.90
C THR A 104 6.78 7.52 13.14
N LEU A 105 7.24 7.15 14.34
CA LEU A 105 6.79 7.79 15.59
C LEU A 105 7.01 9.31 15.55
N GLN A 106 8.07 9.77 14.91
CA GLN A 106 8.38 11.20 14.74
C GLN A 106 7.30 11.91 13.90
N GLU A 107 6.81 11.28 12.83
CA GLU A 107 5.75 11.83 11.98
C GLU A 107 4.41 11.88 12.71
N TRP A 108 4.07 10.86 13.52
CA TRP A 108 2.89 10.89 14.37
C TRP A 108 2.93 12.04 15.38
N ILE A 109 4.07 12.22 16.05
CA ILE A 109 4.26 13.32 17.00
C ILE A 109 4.16 14.67 16.29
N ALA A 110 4.77 14.81 15.11
CA ALA A 110 4.70 16.04 14.33
C ALA A 110 3.26 16.37 13.89
N LEU A 111 2.50 15.38 13.44
CA LEU A 111 1.11 15.53 13.02
C LEU A 111 0.20 15.93 14.18
N LEU A 112 0.31 15.22 15.32
CA LEU A 112 -0.45 15.56 16.52
C LEU A 112 -0.04 16.94 17.05
N GLY A 113 1.26 17.24 17.10
CA GLY A 113 1.78 18.54 17.51
C GLY A 113 1.25 19.68 16.65
N PHE A 114 1.19 19.49 15.32
CA PHE A 114 0.60 20.43 14.39
C PHE A 114 -0.90 20.64 14.63
N LEU A 115 -1.66 19.57 14.88
CA LEU A 115 -3.09 19.64 15.20
C LEU A 115 -3.35 20.39 16.52
N PHE A 116 -2.56 20.12 17.57
CA PHE A 116 -2.64 20.86 18.83
C PHE A 116 -2.30 22.33 18.66
N TYR A 117 -1.24 22.64 17.90
CA TYR A 117 -0.87 24.01 17.59
C TYR A 117 -1.99 24.76 16.85
N ALA A 118 -2.54 24.15 15.79
CA ALA A 118 -3.64 24.74 15.03
C ALA A 118 -4.91 24.93 15.88
N ALA A 119 -5.20 23.99 16.79
CA ALA A 119 -6.31 24.11 17.73
C ALA A 119 -6.14 25.29 18.71
N ILE A 120 -4.93 25.50 19.23
CA ILE A 120 -4.62 26.63 20.11
C ILE A 120 -4.75 27.94 19.33
N VAL A 121 -4.18 28.02 18.13
CA VAL A 121 -4.27 29.22 17.26
C VAL A 121 -5.71 29.55 16.93
N THR A 122 -6.51 28.56 16.54
CA THR A 122 -7.94 28.75 16.24
C THR A 122 -8.70 29.23 17.47
N TRP A 123 -8.42 28.68 18.65
CA TRP A 123 -9.02 29.14 19.90
C TRP A 123 -8.64 30.58 20.23
N LEU A 124 -7.39 31.00 20.00
CA LEU A 124 -6.95 32.39 20.23
C LEU A 124 -7.65 33.37 19.28
N ILE A 125 -7.83 32.99 18.02
CA ILE A 125 -8.46 33.84 16.99
C ILE A 125 -9.97 33.92 17.20
N GLU A 126 -10.65 32.77 17.27
CA GLU A 126 -12.12 32.71 17.30
C GLU A 126 -12.69 32.87 18.71
N GLY A 127 -11.96 32.45 19.76
CA GLY A 127 -12.44 32.46 21.13
C GLY A 127 -12.71 33.85 21.71
N SER A 128 -12.20 34.91 21.07
CA SER A 128 -12.51 36.30 21.42
C SER A 128 -13.70 36.88 20.64
N SER A 129 -13.98 36.35 19.45
CA SER A 129 -14.90 36.96 18.48
C SER A 129 -16.25 36.25 18.38
N ASP A 130 -16.33 34.96 18.68
CA ASP A 130 -17.54 34.16 18.54
C ASP A 130 -18.34 34.09 19.85
N LYS A 131 -19.46 34.81 19.89
CA LYS A 131 -20.35 34.89 21.05
C LYS A 131 -21.24 33.66 21.22
N GLU A 132 -21.52 32.93 20.14
CA GLU A 132 -22.47 31.81 20.14
C GLU A 132 -21.77 30.47 20.43
N GLY A 133 -20.52 30.31 19.98
CA GLY A 133 -19.77 29.06 20.14
C GLY A 133 -18.91 28.95 21.41
N PHE A 134 -18.30 30.06 21.86
CA PHE A 134 -17.19 30.02 22.83
C PHE A 134 -17.32 30.93 24.06
N GLN A 135 -18.14 31.99 24.04
CA GLN A 135 -18.17 32.98 25.13
C GLN A 135 -18.78 32.49 26.45
N HIS A 136 -19.69 31.50 26.43
CA HIS A 136 -20.31 30.99 27.65
C HIS A 136 -19.56 29.81 28.30
N VAL A 137 -18.38 29.47 27.78
CA VAL A 137 -17.64 28.29 28.22
C VAL A 137 -16.33 28.70 28.89
N SER A 138 -15.94 27.99 29.95
CA SER A 138 -14.66 28.24 30.62
C SER A 138 -13.48 28.13 29.64
N ARG A 139 -12.39 28.87 29.88
CA ARG A 139 -11.20 28.88 28.99
C ARG A 139 -10.70 27.47 28.66
N VAL A 140 -10.72 26.58 29.66
CA VAL A 140 -10.31 25.18 29.53
C VAL A 140 -11.22 24.43 28.55
N ASN A 141 -12.53 24.62 28.66
CA ASN A 141 -13.50 23.97 27.78
C ASN A 141 -13.42 24.51 26.34
N GLY A 142 -13.11 25.80 26.16
CA GLY A 142 -12.89 26.39 24.84
C GLY A 142 -11.69 25.77 24.11
N ILE A 143 -10.56 25.60 24.81
CA ILE A 143 -9.37 24.92 24.27
C ILE A 143 -9.69 23.45 23.97
N ALA A 144 -10.31 22.74 24.92
CA ALA A 144 -10.66 21.33 24.75
C ALA A 144 -11.60 21.11 23.55
N ARG A 145 -12.59 22.00 23.35
CA ARG A 145 -13.49 21.97 22.19
C ARG A 145 -12.73 22.22 20.88
N SER A 146 -11.80 23.17 20.86
CA SER A 146 -10.98 23.44 19.67
C SER A 146 -10.10 22.25 19.29
N VAL A 147 -9.44 21.63 20.29
CA VAL A 147 -8.63 20.42 20.11
C VAL A 147 -9.48 19.27 19.59
N PHE A 148 -10.64 19.04 20.22
CA PHE A 148 -11.57 18.00 19.78
C PHE A 148 -12.01 18.18 18.33
N ASN A 149 -12.36 19.41 17.93
CA ASN A 149 -12.76 19.71 16.55
C ASN A 149 -11.64 19.39 15.55
N HIS A 150 -10.38 19.78 15.84
CA HIS A 150 -9.26 19.52 14.93
C HIS A 150 -8.91 18.03 14.84
N LEU A 151 -8.97 17.30 15.96
CA LEU A 151 -8.80 15.84 15.96
C LEU A 151 -9.93 15.15 15.19
N GLN A 152 -11.18 15.61 15.35
CA GLN A 152 -12.32 15.08 14.61
C GLN A 152 -12.22 15.35 13.10
N SER A 153 -11.74 16.55 12.71
CA SER A 153 -11.46 16.89 11.32
C SER A 153 -10.37 16.00 10.70
N PHE A 154 -9.34 15.63 11.47
CA PHE A 154 -8.30 14.71 11.00
C PHE A 154 -8.85 13.30 10.71
N VAL A 155 -9.76 12.80 11.54
CA VAL A 155 -10.36 11.46 11.38
C VAL A 155 -11.41 11.41 10.25
N GLY A 156 -11.82 12.56 9.70
CA GLY A 156 -12.74 12.64 8.54
C GLY A 156 -14.23 12.52 8.90
N ILE A 157 -14.59 12.53 10.19
CA ILE A 157 -15.98 12.41 10.69
C ILE A 157 -16.48 13.77 11.25
N GLY A 158 -15.79 14.86 10.94
CA GLY A 158 -16.14 16.20 11.42
C GLY A 158 -17.28 16.81 10.63
N ASP A 159 -18.43 17.03 11.27
CA ASP A 159 -19.39 18.02 10.82
C ASP A 159 -18.74 19.40 11.01
N PHE A 160 -18.31 20.05 9.91
CA PHE A 160 -17.70 21.39 9.91
C PHE A 160 -18.67 22.50 10.32
N ARG A 161 -19.70 22.17 11.11
CA ARG A 161 -20.72 23.11 11.59
C ARG A 161 -20.14 24.30 12.34
N ASN A 162 -18.94 24.19 12.92
CA ASN A 162 -18.21 25.34 13.45
C ASN A 162 -17.49 26.06 12.30
N HIS A 163 -18.25 26.86 11.55
CA HIS A 163 -17.68 27.74 10.54
C HIS A 163 -16.89 28.84 11.25
N SER A 164 -15.58 28.93 11.00
CA SER A 164 -14.78 30.06 11.46
C SER A 164 -15.39 31.37 10.96
N HIS A 165 -15.77 32.24 11.89
CA HIS A 165 -16.41 33.51 11.56
C HIS A 165 -15.39 34.54 11.09
N THR A 166 -14.15 34.47 11.63
CA THR A 166 -13.10 35.40 11.26
C THR A 166 -12.40 35.00 9.96
N GLN A 167 -11.91 35.98 9.21
CA GLN A 167 -11.14 35.75 7.98
C GLN A 167 -9.85 34.97 8.27
N PHE A 168 -9.18 35.26 9.39
CA PHE A 168 -7.96 34.56 9.79
C PHE A 168 -8.22 33.11 10.20
N GLY A 169 -9.32 32.85 10.93
CA GLY A 169 -9.72 31.48 11.27
C GLY A 169 -9.97 30.63 10.02
N ARG A 170 -10.60 31.20 8.99
CA ARG A 170 -10.80 30.52 7.69
C ARG A 170 -9.49 30.14 7.01
N ILE A 171 -8.46 31.00 7.06
CA ILE A 171 -7.14 30.70 6.51
C ILE A 171 -6.48 29.55 7.27
N VAL A 172 -6.59 29.54 8.61
CA VAL A 172 -6.06 28.47 9.45
C VAL A 172 -6.75 27.14 9.12
N VAL A 173 -8.08 27.13 9.05
CA VAL A 173 -8.86 25.92 8.68
C VAL A 173 -8.46 25.43 7.29
N LEU A 174 -8.37 26.30 6.29
CA LEU A 174 -7.95 25.91 4.94
C LEU A 174 -6.55 25.29 4.92
N THR A 175 -5.62 25.88 5.67
CA THR A 175 -4.24 25.38 5.79
C THR A 175 -4.21 24.00 6.46
N VAL A 176 -4.95 23.83 7.57
CA VAL A 176 -5.08 22.54 8.26
C VAL A 176 -5.69 21.50 7.32
N SER A 177 -6.78 21.83 6.61
CA SER A 177 -7.42 20.93 5.65
C SER A 177 -6.46 20.49 4.54
N PHE A 178 -5.67 21.42 4.00
CA PHE A 178 -4.64 21.09 3.00
C PHE A 178 -3.56 20.17 3.56
N SER A 179 -3.04 20.45 4.76
CA SER A 179 -2.05 19.59 5.42
C SER A 179 -2.59 18.19 5.70
N MET A 180 -3.86 18.06 6.12
CA MET A 180 -4.51 16.77 6.34
C MET A 180 -4.70 16.00 5.04
N LEU A 181 -5.06 16.67 3.94
CA LEU A 181 -5.16 16.05 2.62
C LEU A 181 -3.81 15.49 2.15
N VAL A 182 -2.73 16.24 2.35
CA VAL A 182 -1.36 15.79 2.04
C VAL A 182 -0.97 14.60 2.90
N ALA A 183 -1.24 14.65 4.21
CA ALA A 183 -0.96 13.55 5.13
C ALA A 183 -1.73 12.27 4.74
N ALA A 184 -3.04 12.39 4.46
CA ALA A 184 -3.87 11.28 4.00
C ALA A 184 -3.36 10.70 2.67
N THR A 185 -3.01 11.55 1.71
CA THR A 185 -2.48 11.12 0.41
C THR A 185 -1.15 10.38 0.56
N LYS A 186 -0.22 10.90 1.37
CA LYS A 186 1.05 10.24 1.68
C LYS A 186 0.82 8.89 2.36
N PHE A 187 -0.11 8.83 3.30
CA PHE A 187 -0.46 7.59 3.99
C PHE A 187 -0.99 6.54 3.02
N THR A 188 -1.95 6.90 2.16
CA THR A 188 -2.50 5.99 1.14
C THR A 188 -1.44 5.56 0.13
N ALA A 189 -0.58 6.47 -0.34
CA ALA A 189 0.51 6.13 -1.27
C ALA A 189 1.53 5.16 -0.65
N SER A 190 1.84 5.35 0.63
CA SER A 190 2.77 4.45 1.33
C SER A 190 2.15 3.07 1.54
N MET A 191 0.85 3.02 1.87
CA MET A 191 0.09 1.78 2.00
C MET A 191 0.04 1.01 0.68
N THR A 192 -0.26 1.68 -0.43
CA THR A 192 -0.32 1.02 -1.74
C THR A 192 1.05 0.50 -2.17
N VAL A 193 2.13 1.27 -1.97
CA VAL A 193 3.49 0.78 -2.27
C VAL A 193 3.82 -0.48 -1.47
N GLN A 194 3.45 -0.55 -0.18
CA GLN A 194 3.70 -1.73 0.65
C GLN A 194 2.91 -2.97 0.20
N GLU A 195 1.67 -2.79 -0.27
CA GLU A 195 0.86 -3.89 -0.82
C GLU A 195 1.36 -4.35 -2.20
N PHE A 196 1.64 -3.39 -3.11
CA PHE A 196 2.00 -3.71 -4.50
C PHE A 196 3.46 -4.13 -4.68
N ALA A 197 4.40 -3.59 -3.90
CA ALA A 197 5.80 -4.02 -3.97
C ALA A 197 6.01 -5.43 -3.37
N GLY A 198 4.97 -6.03 -2.78
CA GLY A 198 5.14 -7.04 -1.73
C GLY A 198 5.78 -6.38 -0.52
N ALA A 199 5.56 -6.91 0.68
CA ALA A 199 6.44 -6.58 1.79
C ALA A 199 7.87 -6.73 1.27
N GLN A 200 8.63 -5.63 1.15
CA GLN A 200 10.03 -5.71 0.77
C GLN A 200 10.68 -6.46 1.91
N VAL A 201 10.74 -7.77 1.77
CA VAL A 201 11.30 -8.65 2.78
C VAL A 201 12.75 -8.23 2.87
N LYS A 202 13.05 -7.55 3.98
CA LYS A 202 14.39 -7.05 4.22
C LYS A 202 15.29 -8.29 4.27
N PRO A 203 16.37 -8.35 3.47
CA PRO A 203 17.28 -9.48 3.59
C PRO A 203 17.93 -9.46 4.98
N GLN A 204 18.24 -10.64 5.52
CA GLN A 204 18.90 -10.78 6.82
C GLN A 204 20.24 -10.02 6.87
N TYR A 205 20.91 -9.91 5.73
CA TYR A 205 22.12 -9.13 5.54
C TYR A 205 21.89 -8.14 4.41
N GLU A 206 22.31 -6.88 4.58
CA GLU A 206 22.21 -5.86 3.52
C GLU A 206 23.43 -5.89 2.59
N SER A 207 24.55 -6.43 3.07
CA SER A 207 25.81 -6.51 2.35
C SER A 207 26.60 -7.77 2.67
N LEU A 208 27.58 -8.07 1.81
CA LEU A 208 28.56 -9.13 2.07
C LEU A 208 29.41 -8.82 3.30
N ASP A 209 29.72 -7.55 3.54
CA ASP A 209 30.51 -7.14 4.71
C ASP A 209 29.79 -7.40 6.03
N ASP A 210 28.47 -7.24 6.08
CA ASP A 210 27.68 -7.54 7.28
C ASP A 210 27.67 -9.03 7.59
N LEU A 211 27.60 -9.87 6.55
CA LEU A 211 27.70 -11.32 6.68
C LEU A 211 29.09 -11.73 7.18
N ILE A 212 30.17 -11.11 6.66
CA ILE A 212 31.55 -11.37 7.12
C ILE A 212 31.73 -10.95 8.58
N LYS A 213 31.20 -9.78 8.98
CA LYS A 213 31.27 -9.30 10.38
C LYS A 213 30.58 -10.26 11.35
N ASP A 214 29.49 -10.90 10.92
CA ASP A 214 28.77 -11.94 11.68
C ASP A 214 29.40 -13.35 11.56
N ASN A 215 30.64 -13.43 11.05
CA ASN A 215 31.38 -14.68 10.85
C ASN A 215 30.56 -15.72 10.06
N GLY A 216 29.74 -15.25 9.12
CA GLY A 216 28.88 -16.07 8.29
C GLY A 216 29.65 -16.76 7.18
N ARG A 217 29.38 -18.05 6.95
CA ARG A 217 29.93 -18.76 5.80
C ARG A 217 29.20 -18.38 4.52
N VAL A 218 29.96 -18.25 3.45
CA VAL A 218 29.50 -17.90 2.10
C VAL A 218 29.71 -19.09 1.20
N CYS A 219 28.64 -19.55 0.56
CA CYS A 219 28.71 -20.60 -0.45
C CYS A 219 28.86 -19.98 -1.84
N GLY A 220 29.62 -20.60 -2.74
CA GLY A 220 29.67 -20.18 -4.14
C GLY A 220 30.50 -21.11 -5.01
N LEU A 221 30.61 -20.77 -6.29
CA LEU A 221 31.37 -21.57 -7.25
C LEU A 221 32.88 -21.53 -6.95
N GLU A 222 33.56 -22.67 -7.04
CA GLU A 222 35.02 -22.76 -6.81
C GLU A 222 35.80 -21.84 -7.74
N ALA A 223 35.36 -21.71 -9.00
CA ALA A 223 35.99 -20.85 -10.00
C ALA A 223 36.11 -19.38 -9.57
N ASN A 224 35.24 -18.93 -8.65
CA ASN A 224 35.18 -17.55 -8.20
C ASN A 224 35.85 -17.33 -6.84
N ARG A 225 36.20 -18.40 -6.12
CA ARG A 225 36.79 -18.33 -4.77
C ARG A 225 37.99 -17.40 -4.70
N ARG A 226 38.94 -17.55 -5.65
CA ARG A 226 40.13 -16.69 -5.72
C ARG A 226 39.78 -15.25 -6.06
N GLY A 227 38.85 -15.04 -6.99
CA GLY A 227 38.38 -13.70 -7.38
C GLY A 227 37.77 -12.94 -6.21
N PHE A 228 36.88 -13.59 -5.46
CA PHE A 228 36.30 -13.03 -4.24
C PHE A 228 37.33 -12.86 -3.13
N GLY A 229 38.23 -13.81 -2.94
CA GLY A 229 39.29 -13.72 -1.95
C GLY A 229 40.24 -12.54 -2.16
N MET A 230 40.52 -12.15 -3.41
CA MET A 230 41.33 -10.97 -3.69
C MET A 230 40.58 -9.67 -3.43
N ARG A 231 39.27 -9.62 -3.74
CA ARG A 231 38.46 -8.40 -3.57
C ARG A 231 37.97 -8.20 -2.14
N TYR A 232 37.63 -9.29 -1.46
CA TYR A 232 37.15 -9.34 -0.08
C TYR A 232 37.98 -10.36 0.71
N PRO A 233 39.19 -10.00 1.18
CA PRO A 233 40.09 -10.95 1.85
C PRO A 233 39.47 -11.68 3.05
N GLY A 234 38.52 -11.04 3.74
CA GLY A 234 37.77 -11.65 4.85
C GLY A 234 36.87 -12.82 4.45
N THR A 235 36.53 -13.00 3.16
CA THR A 235 35.69 -14.12 2.72
C THR A 235 36.45 -15.42 2.57
N LEU A 236 37.76 -15.40 2.27
CA LEU A 236 38.57 -16.61 2.01
C LEU A 236 38.42 -17.73 3.06
N PRO A 237 38.52 -17.45 4.38
CA PRO A 237 38.34 -18.47 5.41
C PRO A 237 36.88 -18.89 5.61
N LEU A 238 35.92 -18.11 5.09
CA LEU A 238 34.48 -18.32 5.22
C LEU A 238 33.83 -18.84 3.93
N TYR A 239 34.60 -19.00 2.85
CA TYR A 239 34.10 -19.38 1.54
C TYR A 239 34.11 -20.89 1.35
N ASP A 240 32.92 -21.47 1.29
CA ASP A 240 32.70 -22.88 0.97
C ASP A 240 32.40 -23.02 -0.53
N SER A 241 33.19 -23.84 -1.20
CA SER A 241 33.19 -23.96 -2.65
C SER A 241 32.38 -25.14 -3.15
N TYR A 242 31.61 -24.90 -4.20
CA TYR A 242 30.78 -25.88 -4.88
C TYR A 242 31.07 -25.90 -6.38
N THR A 243 30.71 -27.01 -7.03
CA THR A 243 30.84 -27.18 -8.48
C THR A 243 29.65 -26.59 -9.22
N ASP A 244 28.47 -26.60 -8.60
CA ASP A 244 27.23 -26.09 -9.17
C ASP A 244 26.47 -25.16 -8.20
N VAL A 245 25.69 -24.26 -8.79
CA VAL A 245 24.89 -23.28 -8.04
C VAL A 245 23.72 -23.92 -7.32
N ASP A 246 23.13 -25.02 -7.82
CA ASP A 246 22.11 -25.78 -7.08
C ASP A 246 22.64 -26.25 -5.75
N GLU A 247 23.84 -26.82 -5.77
CA GLU A 247 24.46 -27.40 -4.57
C GLU A 247 24.74 -26.32 -3.53
N ALA A 248 25.24 -25.17 -3.97
CA ALA A 248 25.48 -24.01 -3.11
C ALA A 248 24.17 -23.48 -2.48
N LEU A 249 23.09 -23.36 -3.26
CA LEU A 249 21.78 -22.93 -2.77
C LEU A 249 21.11 -23.96 -1.85
N LYS A 250 21.28 -25.26 -2.12
CA LYS A 250 20.82 -26.34 -1.24
C LYS A 250 21.60 -26.37 0.08
N ALA A 251 22.91 -26.17 0.03
CA ALA A 251 23.76 -26.08 1.21
C ALA A 251 23.35 -24.90 2.12
N MET A 252 22.97 -23.77 1.53
CA MET A 252 22.35 -22.67 2.25
C MET A 252 21.05 -23.09 2.93
N GLY A 253 20.15 -23.80 2.23
CA GLY A 253 18.93 -24.36 2.82
C GLY A 253 19.19 -25.33 3.99
N SER A 254 20.31 -26.07 3.94
CA SER A 254 20.79 -26.91 5.05
C SER A 254 21.53 -26.15 6.16
N LYS A 255 21.53 -24.81 6.12
CA LYS A 255 22.22 -23.91 7.09
C LYS A 255 23.74 -24.07 7.14
N MET A 256 24.36 -24.64 6.10
CA MET A 256 25.82 -24.72 6.00
C MET A 256 26.43 -23.34 5.72
N CYS A 257 25.71 -22.52 4.95
CA CYS A 257 26.07 -21.15 4.62
C CYS A 257 24.96 -20.18 5.00
N LYS A 258 25.34 -18.96 5.39
CA LYS A 258 24.40 -17.86 5.68
C LYS A 258 24.04 -17.07 4.42
N GLY A 259 24.84 -17.18 3.36
CA GLY A 259 24.56 -16.58 2.06
C GLY A 259 25.27 -17.30 0.92
N VAL A 260 24.80 -17.07 -0.30
CA VAL A 260 25.32 -17.70 -1.52
C VAL A 260 25.65 -16.62 -2.54
N ILE A 261 26.81 -16.71 -3.18
CA ILE A 261 27.15 -15.84 -4.30
C ILE A 261 26.77 -16.51 -5.61
N VAL A 262 25.91 -15.85 -6.39
CA VAL A 262 25.38 -16.35 -7.66
C VAL A 262 25.38 -15.27 -8.72
N THR A 263 25.30 -15.64 -10.00
CA THR A 263 25.03 -14.66 -11.05
C THR A 263 23.55 -14.26 -11.04
N LYS A 264 23.24 -13.04 -11.50
CA LYS A 264 21.85 -12.57 -11.60
C LYS A 264 20.99 -13.48 -12.49
N ASP A 265 21.53 -13.88 -13.64
CA ASP A 265 20.82 -14.74 -14.59
C ASP A 265 20.53 -16.13 -14.00
N GLU A 266 21.45 -16.73 -13.25
CA GLU A 266 21.19 -18.01 -12.55
C GLU A 266 20.14 -17.86 -11.44
N TRP A 267 20.21 -16.78 -10.66
CA TRP A 267 19.22 -16.52 -9.63
C TRP A 267 17.82 -16.36 -10.21
N ASP A 268 17.67 -15.60 -11.30
CA ASP A 268 16.37 -15.35 -11.92
C ASP A 268 15.68 -16.64 -12.41
N GLN A 269 16.47 -17.66 -12.76
CA GLN A 269 15.98 -18.98 -13.13
C GLN A 269 15.56 -19.80 -11.91
N ARG A 270 16.38 -19.75 -10.85
CA ARG A 270 16.27 -20.64 -9.69
C ARG A 270 15.30 -20.13 -8.63
N LYS A 271 15.11 -18.80 -8.52
CA LYS A 271 14.23 -18.18 -7.51
C LYS A 271 12.78 -18.63 -7.56
N LYS A 272 12.33 -19.20 -8.69
CA LYS A 272 10.97 -19.73 -8.89
C LYS A 272 10.75 -21.11 -8.26
N LEU A 273 11.83 -21.77 -7.84
CA LEU A 273 11.76 -23.07 -7.19
C LEU A 273 11.26 -22.92 -5.75
N ALA A 274 10.43 -23.86 -5.30
CA ALA A 274 9.82 -23.84 -3.97
C ALA A 274 10.86 -23.75 -2.84
N ASP A 275 12.03 -24.37 -3.04
CA ASP A 275 13.11 -24.42 -2.06
C ASP A 275 13.85 -23.08 -1.88
N HIS A 276 13.50 -22.05 -2.66
CA HIS A 276 14.21 -20.77 -2.70
C HIS A 276 13.30 -19.55 -2.47
N CYS A 277 12.03 -19.76 -2.11
CA CYS A 277 11.08 -18.65 -1.89
C CYS A 277 11.37 -17.83 -0.61
N ASP A 278 12.18 -18.37 0.30
CA ASP A 278 12.64 -17.75 1.54
C ASP A 278 13.96 -16.97 1.37
N LYS A 279 14.47 -16.87 0.14
CA LYS A 279 15.77 -16.29 -0.19
C LYS A 279 15.60 -15.08 -1.10
N TYR A 280 16.48 -14.10 -0.94
CA TYR A 280 16.41 -12.82 -1.62
C TYR A 280 17.77 -12.43 -2.19
N LEU A 281 17.75 -11.87 -3.39
CA LEU A 281 18.93 -11.32 -4.04
C LEU A 281 19.17 -9.90 -3.52
N ILE A 282 20.36 -9.66 -2.99
CA ILE A 282 20.81 -8.33 -2.62
C ILE A 282 21.21 -7.60 -3.92
N PRO A 283 20.66 -6.40 -4.20
CA PRO A 283 20.84 -5.72 -5.48
C PRO A 283 22.28 -5.25 -5.73
N THR A 284 23.13 -5.26 -4.71
CA THR A 284 24.54 -4.86 -4.81
C THR A 284 25.35 -5.89 -5.61
N THR A 285 25.98 -5.43 -6.69
CA THR A 285 26.93 -6.23 -7.46
C THR A 285 28.25 -6.35 -6.71
N LEU A 286 28.64 -7.57 -6.36
CA LEU A 286 29.88 -7.85 -5.64
C LEU A 286 31.09 -7.92 -6.58
N LEU A 287 30.89 -8.48 -7.76
CA LEU A 287 31.90 -8.69 -8.79
C LEU A 287 31.21 -8.70 -10.18
N SER A 288 31.85 -8.12 -11.18
CA SER A 288 31.46 -8.30 -12.59
C SER A 288 32.56 -9.07 -13.31
N MET A 289 32.19 -10.04 -14.14
CA MET A 289 33.13 -10.79 -14.98
C MET A 289 32.59 -10.89 -16.40
N SER A 290 33.42 -10.52 -17.36
CA SER A 290 33.09 -10.71 -18.77
C SER A 290 33.06 -12.20 -19.12
N ASN A 291 32.14 -12.60 -19.98
CA ASN A 291 32.22 -13.85 -20.73
C ASN A 291 32.89 -13.60 -22.07
N ALA A 292 33.87 -14.42 -22.42
CA ALA A 292 34.56 -14.34 -23.69
C ALA A 292 34.90 -15.74 -24.19
N PHE A 293 35.24 -15.89 -25.47
CA PHE A 293 35.81 -17.14 -25.96
C PHE A 293 37.31 -17.12 -25.73
N ALA A 294 37.88 -18.29 -25.42
CA ALA A 294 39.33 -18.46 -25.44
C ALA A 294 39.72 -18.97 -26.83
N MET A 295 40.68 -18.32 -27.50
CA MET A 295 41.06 -18.65 -28.87
C MET A 295 42.56 -18.49 -29.07
N ARG A 296 43.08 -19.10 -30.14
CA ARG A 296 44.46 -18.94 -30.59
C ARG A 296 44.75 -17.46 -30.88
N ASP A 297 45.93 -16.99 -30.51
CA ASP A 297 46.27 -15.56 -30.48
C ASP A 297 46.05 -14.82 -31.81
N ASP A 298 46.32 -15.48 -32.94
CA ASP A 298 46.13 -14.93 -34.30
C ASP A 298 44.65 -14.79 -34.69
N LEU A 299 43.74 -15.51 -34.04
CA LEU A 299 42.29 -15.44 -34.28
C LEU A 299 41.60 -14.43 -33.37
N VAL A 300 42.18 -14.11 -32.21
CA VAL A 300 41.52 -13.27 -31.18
C VAL A 300 41.10 -11.91 -31.72
N VAL A 301 42.02 -11.17 -32.36
CA VAL A 301 41.75 -9.82 -32.86
C VAL A 301 40.68 -9.81 -33.97
N PRO A 302 40.81 -10.56 -35.08
CA PRO A 302 39.81 -10.54 -36.14
C PRO A 302 38.45 -11.07 -35.67
N PHE A 303 38.44 -12.10 -34.81
CA PHE A 303 37.20 -12.66 -34.30
C PHE A 303 36.49 -11.70 -33.33
N SER A 304 37.23 -11.01 -32.46
CA SER A 304 36.68 -9.97 -31.58
C SER A 304 36.04 -8.82 -32.35
N TRP A 305 36.65 -8.40 -33.47
CA TRP A 305 36.05 -7.41 -34.36
C TRP A 305 34.73 -7.90 -34.96
N ALA A 306 34.70 -9.15 -35.46
CA ALA A 306 33.51 -9.75 -36.06
C ALA A 306 32.38 -9.91 -35.03
N MET A 307 32.70 -10.37 -33.82
CA MET A 307 31.77 -10.45 -32.69
C MET A 307 31.18 -9.09 -32.35
N THR A 308 32.03 -8.08 -32.15
CA THR A 308 31.60 -6.72 -31.80
C THR A 308 30.67 -6.14 -32.86
N LYS A 309 30.95 -6.40 -34.14
CA LYS A 309 30.10 -5.96 -35.25
C LYS A 309 28.70 -6.59 -35.19
N LEU A 310 28.59 -7.90 -34.94
CA LEU A 310 27.29 -8.57 -34.80
C LEU A 310 26.56 -8.20 -33.50
N GLN A 311 27.29 -7.94 -32.42
CA GLN A 311 26.72 -7.42 -31.17
C GLN A 311 26.10 -6.04 -31.37
N ASN A 312 26.78 -5.14 -32.09
CA ASN A 312 26.27 -3.81 -32.42
C ASN A 312 25.02 -3.85 -33.32
N GLN A 313 24.83 -4.94 -34.06
CA GLN A 313 23.61 -5.20 -34.84
C GLN A 313 22.48 -5.82 -34.00
N GLY A 314 22.72 -6.12 -32.72
CA GLY A 314 21.74 -6.75 -31.83
C GLY A 314 21.58 -8.26 -32.00
N VAL A 315 22.41 -8.91 -32.82
CA VAL A 315 22.28 -10.36 -33.14
C VAL A 315 22.41 -11.21 -31.88
N TYR A 316 23.39 -10.91 -31.01
CA TYR A 316 23.56 -11.65 -29.77
C TYR A 316 22.35 -11.56 -28.85
N SER A 317 21.76 -10.36 -28.71
CA SER A 317 20.58 -10.14 -27.87
C SER A 317 19.39 -10.96 -28.38
N GLN A 318 19.18 -11.05 -29.70
CA GLN A 318 18.11 -11.86 -30.28
C GLN A 318 18.31 -13.35 -29.99
N ILE A 319 19.53 -13.86 -30.19
CA ILE A 319 19.89 -15.26 -29.89
C ILE A 319 19.72 -15.55 -28.39
N GLN A 320 20.10 -14.61 -27.52
CA GLN A 320 19.97 -14.76 -26.07
C GLN A 320 18.51 -14.83 -25.65
N THR A 321 17.64 -13.94 -26.16
CA THR A 321 16.20 -13.96 -25.87
C THR A 321 15.58 -15.27 -26.34
N LEU A 322 15.85 -15.69 -27.57
CA LEU A 322 15.34 -16.95 -28.12
C LEU A 322 15.82 -18.16 -27.31
N ALA A 323 17.09 -18.18 -26.90
CA ALA A 323 17.64 -19.24 -26.07
C ALA A 323 17.01 -19.27 -24.66
N LYS A 324 16.74 -18.09 -24.07
CA LYS A 324 16.03 -17.99 -22.78
C LYS A 324 14.61 -18.56 -22.91
N GLU A 325 13.89 -18.21 -23.97
CA GLU A 325 12.54 -18.75 -24.22
C GLU A 325 12.54 -20.26 -24.50
N THR A 326 13.53 -20.76 -25.25
CA THR A 326 13.59 -22.16 -25.69
C THR A 326 14.08 -23.12 -24.62
N TYR A 327 15.11 -22.74 -23.85
CA TYR A 327 15.80 -23.67 -22.94
C TYR A 327 15.54 -23.39 -21.47
N VAL A 328 15.09 -22.18 -21.13
CA VAL A 328 14.87 -21.74 -19.75
C VAL A 328 13.38 -21.66 -19.48
N GLU A 329 12.58 -22.53 -20.11
CA GLU A 329 11.11 -22.61 -19.94
C GLU A 329 10.69 -22.16 -18.54
N PRO A 330 9.65 -21.32 -18.41
CA PRO A 330 9.31 -20.70 -17.16
C PRO A 330 8.93 -21.80 -16.17
N LEU A 331 9.89 -22.21 -15.33
CA LEU A 331 9.64 -23.00 -14.14
C LEU A 331 8.40 -22.36 -13.50
N PRO A 332 7.30 -23.12 -13.34
CA PRO A 332 6.07 -22.54 -12.81
C PRO A 332 6.46 -21.86 -11.50
N ASP A 333 6.11 -20.59 -11.36
CA ASP A 333 6.55 -19.82 -10.20
C ASP A 333 5.88 -20.40 -8.94
N LYS A 334 6.60 -21.30 -8.28
CA LYS A 334 6.11 -22.00 -7.09
C LYS A 334 6.10 -21.06 -5.88
N CYS A 335 6.82 -19.95 -5.95
CA CYS A 335 6.81 -18.90 -4.94
C CYS A 335 5.56 -18.04 -4.97
N VAL A 336 4.67 -18.26 -5.95
CA VAL A 336 3.30 -17.71 -5.95
C VAL A 336 2.40 -18.44 -4.96
N ARG A 337 2.81 -19.59 -4.38
CA ARG A 337 2.05 -20.24 -3.31
C ARG A 337 2.06 -19.38 -2.04
N ASN A 338 0.90 -18.75 -1.82
CA ASN A 338 0.42 -18.15 -0.58
C ASN A 338 0.95 -16.76 -0.20
N LYS A 339 1.05 -15.83 -1.18
CA LYS A 339 0.81 -14.40 -0.86
C LYS A 339 -0.57 -14.15 -0.22
N GLN A 340 -1.49 -15.12 -0.32
CA GLN A 340 -2.77 -15.12 0.40
C GLN A 340 -2.67 -15.52 1.88
N ASP A 341 -1.59 -16.18 2.34
CA ASP A 341 -1.44 -16.56 3.77
C ASP A 341 -0.45 -15.67 4.54
N ALA A 342 0.38 -14.86 3.86
CA ALA A 342 1.38 -14.03 4.54
C ALA A 342 0.79 -12.87 5.36
N THR A 343 -0.47 -12.51 5.11
CA THR A 343 -1.33 -11.74 6.03
C THR A 343 -2.71 -11.83 5.44
N SER A 344 -3.58 -12.69 5.98
CA SER A 344 -5.01 -12.59 5.65
C SER A 344 -5.42 -11.12 5.84
N PRO A 345 -6.15 -10.49 4.91
CA PRO A 345 -6.59 -9.09 5.05
C PRO A 345 -7.30 -8.81 6.38
N THR A 346 -7.78 -9.85 7.05
CA THR A 346 -8.30 -9.81 8.42
C THR A 346 -7.29 -9.30 9.46
N THR A 347 -6.00 -9.65 9.35
CA THR A 347 -4.96 -9.25 10.31
C THR A 347 -4.67 -7.74 10.29
N LEU A 348 -4.77 -7.10 9.12
CA LEU A 348 -4.53 -5.66 8.95
C LEU A 348 -5.61 -4.80 9.63
N LEU A 349 -6.84 -5.31 9.69
CA LEU A 349 -7.97 -4.65 10.40
C LEU A 349 -8.07 -5.04 11.87
N THR A 350 -7.51 -6.17 12.29
CA THR A 350 -7.67 -6.68 13.67
C THR A 350 -7.05 -5.73 14.70
N GLY A 351 -5.86 -5.17 14.41
CA GLY A 351 -5.18 -4.23 15.31
C GLY A 351 -6.01 -2.98 15.64
N PRO A 352 -6.44 -2.19 14.63
CA PRO A 352 -7.29 -1.01 14.85
C PRO A 352 -8.61 -1.32 15.56
N ILE A 353 -9.25 -2.46 15.25
CA ILE A 353 -10.49 -2.89 15.91
C ILE A 353 -10.23 -3.17 17.40
N LEU A 354 -9.18 -3.92 17.74
CA LEU A 354 -8.81 -4.19 19.13
C LEU A 354 -8.49 -2.90 19.88
N LEU A 355 -7.70 -2.00 19.30
CA LEU A 355 -7.40 -0.70 19.89
C LEU A 355 -8.68 0.11 20.17
N SER A 356 -9.61 0.15 19.21
CA SER A 356 -10.88 0.86 19.37
C SER A 356 -11.73 0.28 20.51
N THR A 357 -11.79 -1.06 20.63
CA THR A 357 -12.54 -1.72 21.71
C THR A 357 -11.94 -1.44 23.09
N VAL A 358 -10.61 -1.42 23.21
CA VAL A 358 -9.91 -1.03 24.46
C VAL A 358 -10.20 0.43 24.81
N VAL A 359 -10.15 1.35 23.85
CA VAL A 359 -10.43 2.77 24.12
C VAL A 359 -11.89 2.97 24.52
N ILE A 360 -12.85 2.37 23.81
CA ILE A 360 -14.28 2.48 24.12
C ILE A 360 -14.57 1.92 25.53
N THR A 361 -14.02 0.76 25.86
CA THR A 361 -14.21 0.16 27.20
C THR A 361 -13.60 1.03 28.31
N LEU A 362 -12.40 1.58 28.11
CA LEU A 362 -11.80 2.52 29.07
C LEU A 362 -12.65 3.78 29.25
N THR A 363 -13.18 4.36 28.18
CA THR A 363 -14.06 5.54 28.28
C THR A 363 -15.35 5.23 29.03
N LEU A 364 -15.93 4.05 28.83
CA LEU A 364 -17.11 3.59 29.55
C LEU A 364 -16.82 3.39 31.05
N LEU A 365 -15.66 2.82 31.39
CA LEU A 365 -15.23 2.66 32.79
C LEU A 365 -15.02 4.00 33.49
N VAL A 366 -14.36 4.96 32.81
CA VAL A 366 -14.19 6.32 33.35
C VAL A 366 -15.54 6.99 33.55
N PHE A 367 -16.46 6.87 32.58
CA PHE A 367 -17.80 7.41 32.71
C PHE A 367 -18.57 6.82 33.89
N ALA A 368 -18.55 5.49 34.05
CA ALA A 368 -19.18 4.81 35.17
C ALA A 368 -18.57 5.22 36.52
N ALA A 369 -17.24 5.36 36.59
CA ALA A 369 -16.54 5.81 37.80
C ALA A 369 -16.88 7.28 38.17
N VAL A 370 -17.04 8.15 37.18
CA VAL A 370 -17.44 9.55 37.41
C VAL A 370 -18.91 9.64 37.81
N ASP A 371 -19.80 8.89 37.15
CA ASP A 371 -21.23 8.88 37.46
C ASP A 371 -21.51 8.34 38.87
N THR A 372 -20.84 7.25 39.25
CA THR A 372 -20.93 6.68 40.62
C THR A 372 -20.41 7.65 41.67
N ARG A 373 -19.30 8.35 41.42
CA ARG A 373 -18.80 9.41 42.34
C ARG A 373 -19.77 10.58 42.48
N LYS A 374 -20.41 10.99 41.39
CA LYS A 374 -21.44 12.04 41.41
C LYS A 374 -22.70 11.60 42.17
N ALA A 375 -23.15 10.36 41.98
CA ALA A 375 -24.28 9.82 42.72
C ALA A 375 -24.02 9.76 44.23
N LEU A 376 -22.80 9.38 44.65
CA LEU A 376 -22.39 9.36 46.05
C LEU A 376 -22.29 10.77 46.67
N THR A 377 -21.96 11.79 45.88
CA THR A 377 -21.88 13.18 46.36
C THR A 377 -23.22 13.90 46.32
N ALA A 378 -24.16 13.48 45.48
CA ALA A 378 -25.51 14.03 45.40
C ALA A 378 -26.43 13.59 46.57
N GLU A 379 -26.11 12.49 47.27
CA GLU A 379 -26.88 12.05 48.44
C GLU A 379 -26.76 12.99 49.66
N GLU A 380 -25.80 13.92 49.67
CA GLU A 380 -25.61 14.88 50.78
C GLU A 380 -26.20 16.29 50.51
N GLY A 381 -26.70 16.58 49.31
CA GLY A 381 -27.22 17.91 48.93
C GLY A 381 -28.63 17.85 48.35
N GLY A 382 -29.64 18.03 49.20
CA GLY A 382 -31.06 17.97 48.84
C GLY A 382 -31.57 19.18 48.05
N ASP A 383 -31.10 19.38 46.82
CA ASP A 383 -31.69 20.33 45.87
C ASP A 383 -32.27 19.61 44.63
N GLU A 384 -33.56 19.81 44.41
CA GLU A 384 -34.34 19.26 43.30
C GLU A 384 -33.95 19.90 41.95
N VAL A 385 -32.99 19.33 41.22
CA VAL A 385 -32.77 19.69 39.81
C VAL A 385 -32.70 18.45 38.92
N PHE A 386 -33.58 18.45 37.90
CA PHE A 386 -33.68 17.57 36.72
C PHE A 386 -32.87 16.27 36.76
N ASN A 387 -33.52 15.23 37.27
CA ASN A 387 -32.95 13.91 37.50
C ASN A 387 -32.77 13.15 36.16
N VAL A 388 -31.56 13.15 35.61
CA VAL A 388 -31.21 12.24 34.50
C VAL A 388 -31.07 10.85 35.11
N PRO A 389 -31.83 9.83 34.69
CA PRO A 389 -31.82 8.52 35.32
C PRO A 389 -30.42 7.91 35.22
N SER A 390 -29.85 7.59 36.39
CA SER A 390 -28.52 7.00 36.55
C SER A 390 -28.38 5.67 35.78
N LEU A 391 -27.15 5.28 35.48
CA LEU A 391 -26.86 4.04 34.76
C LEU A 391 -27.49 2.81 35.45
N LYS A 392 -27.60 2.85 36.79
CA LYS A 392 -28.27 1.84 37.62
C LYS A 392 -29.75 1.73 37.32
N THR A 393 -30.47 2.84 37.10
CA THR A 393 -31.90 2.79 36.74
C THR A 393 -32.14 2.34 35.30
N ARG A 394 -31.15 2.49 34.41
CA ARG A 394 -31.21 2.00 33.03
C ARG A 394 -30.90 0.50 32.91
N ILE A 395 -29.91 -0.01 33.65
CA ILE A 395 -29.51 -1.41 33.61
C ILE A 395 -30.38 -2.27 34.53
N CYS A 396 -30.77 -1.77 35.70
CA CYS A 396 -31.65 -2.47 36.64
C CYS A 396 -33.14 -2.18 36.40
N ARG A 397 -33.53 -1.85 35.16
CA ARG A 397 -34.95 -1.95 34.79
C ARG A 397 -35.27 -3.44 34.68
N GLU A 398 -35.59 -4.03 35.82
CA GLU A 398 -36.23 -5.34 35.88
C GLU A 398 -37.31 -5.37 34.79
N PHE A 399 -37.37 -6.50 34.08
CA PHE A 399 -38.50 -6.93 33.27
C PHE A 399 -39.74 -7.07 34.18
N SER A 400 -40.19 -5.98 34.78
CA SER A 400 -41.50 -5.90 35.38
C SER A 400 -42.46 -5.93 34.19
N ARG A 401 -43.07 -7.11 34.00
CA ARG A 401 -44.21 -7.41 33.15
C ARG A 401 -44.88 -6.13 32.69
N ARG A 402 -44.98 -5.91 31.37
CA ARG A 402 -45.97 -5.02 30.76
C ARG A 402 -47.32 -5.30 31.43
N LYS A 403 -47.68 -4.49 32.43
CA LYS A 403 -49.08 -4.23 32.73
C LYS A 403 -49.60 -3.45 31.53
N SER A 404 -50.77 -3.87 31.06
CA SER A 404 -51.37 -3.39 29.84
C SER A 404 -51.48 -1.88 29.84
N LEU A 405 -51.29 -1.31 28.65
CA LEU A 405 -51.36 0.09 28.28
C LEU A 405 -52.77 0.70 28.42
N THR A 406 -53.54 0.26 29.42
CA THR A 406 -54.96 0.61 29.59
C THR A 406 -55.26 1.35 30.89
N GLU A 407 -54.29 1.53 31.79
CA GLU A 407 -54.51 2.29 33.04
C GLU A 407 -53.90 3.70 33.06
N ASP A 408 -52.88 3.99 32.23
CA ASP A 408 -52.28 5.34 32.19
C ASP A 408 -53.05 6.34 31.31
N ASP A 409 -54.04 5.87 30.52
CA ASP A 409 -54.95 6.74 29.76
C ASP A 409 -56.02 7.41 30.64
N CYS A 410 -56.21 6.95 31.88
CA CYS A 410 -57.23 7.50 32.79
C CYS A 410 -56.69 8.56 33.78
N ARG A 411 -55.40 8.92 33.71
CA ARG A 411 -54.80 9.93 34.62
C ARG A 411 -54.41 11.25 33.97
N ILE A 412 -54.72 11.44 32.69
CA ILE A 412 -54.74 12.76 32.04
C ILE A 412 -56.15 13.34 32.18
N THR A 413 -56.52 13.69 33.41
CA THR A 413 -57.70 14.51 33.68
C THR A 413 -57.46 15.93 33.17
N ALA A 414 -58.00 16.19 31.98
CA ALA A 414 -58.84 17.34 31.68
C ALA A 414 -58.39 18.73 32.18
N ASN A 415 -57.25 19.25 31.70
CA ASN A 415 -57.17 20.68 31.37
C ASN A 415 -56.01 21.12 30.46
N ASP A 416 -55.13 20.22 30.01
CA ASP A 416 -54.07 20.62 29.07
C ASP A 416 -54.61 20.67 27.64
N SER A 417 -55.00 21.87 27.21
CA SER A 417 -55.34 22.17 25.82
C SER A 417 -54.24 21.71 24.85
N ASP A 418 -52.99 21.74 25.30
CA ASP A 418 -51.81 21.51 24.46
C ASP A 418 -51.63 20.03 24.13
N LEU A 419 -51.90 19.13 25.08
CA LEU A 419 -51.91 17.68 24.83
C LEU A 419 -53.07 17.27 23.92
N LYS A 420 -54.21 17.96 23.99
CA LYS A 420 -55.35 17.72 23.09
C LYS A 420 -55.05 18.19 21.66
N ILE A 421 -54.28 19.28 21.51
CA ILE A 421 -53.78 19.74 20.21
C ILE A 421 -52.76 18.75 19.66
N ILE A 422 -51.80 18.29 20.47
CA ILE A 422 -50.80 17.30 20.06
C ILE A 422 -51.48 15.99 19.63
N GLY A 423 -52.47 15.51 20.39
CA GLY A 423 -53.28 14.35 20.01
C GLY A 423 -53.98 14.53 18.66
N ARG A 424 -54.61 15.69 18.43
CA ARG A 424 -55.25 16.00 17.12
C ARG A 424 -54.24 16.12 15.98
N VAL A 425 -53.02 16.60 16.24
CA VAL A 425 -51.95 16.66 15.23
C VAL A 425 -51.49 15.26 14.83
N PHE A 426 -51.34 14.35 15.79
CA PHE A 426 -51.00 12.95 15.50
C PHE A 426 -52.15 12.22 14.79
N GLU A 427 -53.40 12.47 15.17
CA GLU A 427 -54.57 11.91 14.50
C GLU A 427 -54.68 12.40 13.06
N ALA A 428 -54.51 13.72 12.83
CA ALA A 428 -54.49 14.31 11.50
C ALA A 428 -53.33 13.78 10.64
N ARG A 429 -52.16 13.54 11.23
CA ARG A 429 -51.02 12.90 10.54
C ARG A 429 -51.41 11.51 10.06
N HIS A 430 -52.01 10.69 10.93
CA HIS A 430 -52.39 9.33 10.58
C HIS A 430 -53.41 9.29 9.43
N THR A 431 -54.42 10.17 9.45
CA THR A 431 -55.40 10.27 8.37
C THR A 431 -54.78 10.75 7.05
N THR A 432 -53.77 11.63 7.14
CA THR A 432 -53.05 12.14 5.96
C THR A 432 -52.14 11.09 5.36
N GLU A 433 -51.47 10.30 6.20
CA GLU A 433 -50.63 9.18 5.80
C GLU A 433 -51.45 8.09 5.09
N GLU A 434 -52.63 7.71 5.61
CA GLU A 434 -53.53 6.78 4.93
C GLU A 434 -53.99 7.28 3.55
N ARG A 435 -54.31 8.57 3.43
CA ARG A 435 -54.74 9.16 2.15
C ARG A 435 -53.61 9.22 1.13
N LEU A 436 -52.38 9.45 1.58
CA LEU A 436 -51.20 9.52 0.70
C LEU A 436 -50.67 8.14 0.33
N ARG A 437 -50.85 7.13 1.19
CA ARG A 437 -50.36 5.76 0.96
C ARG A 437 -50.89 5.11 -0.33
N HIS A 438 -52.08 5.51 -0.78
CA HIS A 438 -52.66 5.04 -2.04
C HIS A 438 -52.32 5.90 -3.27
N LYS A 439 -51.76 7.10 -3.08
CA LYS A 439 -51.46 8.05 -4.16
C LYS A 439 -49.98 8.24 -4.43
N VAL A 440 -49.11 7.90 -3.47
CA VAL A 440 -47.67 8.08 -3.58
C VAL A 440 -46.99 6.77 -3.18
N GLN A 441 -46.43 6.05 -4.15
CA GLN A 441 -45.47 4.98 -3.87
C GLN A 441 -44.13 5.64 -3.53
N ALA A 442 -43.88 5.82 -2.23
CA ALA A 442 -42.57 6.21 -1.73
C ALA A 442 -41.92 5.00 -1.04
N ASP A 443 -40.69 4.68 -1.42
CA ASP A 443 -39.96 3.51 -0.92
C ASP A 443 -39.41 3.67 0.51
N ALA A 444 -39.69 4.79 1.19
CA ALA A 444 -39.29 5.03 2.58
C ALA A 444 -40.40 5.75 3.39
N PRO A 445 -40.59 5.39 4.68
CA PRO A 445 -41.57 6.04 5.54
C PRO A 445 -41.14 7.47 5.89
N LEU A 446 -42.07 8.42 5.75
CA LEU A 446 -41.88 9.83 6.13
C LEU A 446 -41.54 9.97 7.61
N THR A 447 -40.38 10.56 7.90
CA THR A 447 -39.89 10.78 9.27
C THR A 447 -40.24 12.19 9.76
N VAL A 448 -40.17 12.40 11.08
CA VAL A 448 -40.45 13.72 11.70
C VAL A 448 -39.46 14.81 11.20
N ALA A 449 -38.28 14.40 10.72
CA ALA A 449 -37.30 15.31 10.14
C ALA A 449 -37.75 15.91 8.79
N ASP A 450 -38.72 15.28 8.11
CA ASP A 450 -39.19 15.70 6.78
C ASP A 450 -40.30 16.77 6.86
N VAL A 451 -40.84 17.03 8.06
CA VAL A 451 -41.94 17.97 8.29
C VAL A 451 -41.60 19.41 7.85
N PRO A 452 -40.42 19.99 8.16
CA PRO A 452 -40.08 21.33 7.70
C PRO A 452 -39.99 21.44 6.17
N MET A 453 -39.55 20.37 5.50
CA MET A 453 -39.47 20.29 4.04
C MET A 453 -40.88 20.25 3.42
N LEU A 454 -41.76 19.38 3.94
CA LEU A 454 -43.16 19.31 3.50
C LEU A 454 -43.90 20.64 3.69
N VAL A 455 -43.70 21.32 4.82
CA VAL A 455 -44.29 22.64 5.07
C VAL A 455 -43.77 23.69 4.08
N ARG A 456 -42.49 23.63 3.69
CA ARG A 456 -41.94 24.50 2.62
C ARG A 456 -42.56 24.21 1.27
N LEU A 457 -42.72 22.94 0.90
CA LEU A 457 -43.33 22.53 -0.37
C LEU A 457 -44.80 22.94 -0.43
N MET A 458 -45.57 22.75 0.64
CA MET A 458 -46.96 23.23 0.72
C MET A 458 -47.06 24.75 0.62
N LYS A 459 -46.14 25.50 1.26
CA LYS A 459 -46.10 26.96 1.12
C LYS A 459 -45.78 27.40 -0.30
N GLN A 460 -44.86 26.72 -1.00
CA GLN A 460 -44.55 27.02 -2.39
C GLN A 460 -45.73 26.72 -3.32
N ASP A 461 -46.41 25.59 -3.12
CA ASP A 461 -47.57 25.20 -3.90
C ASP A 461 -48.71 26.21 -3.75
N MET A 462 -49.06 26.59 -2.51
CA MET A 462 -50.04 27.65 -2.24
C MET A 462 -49.68 28.99 -2.90
N TYR A 463 -48.39 29.34 -2.92
CA TYR A 463 -47.92 30.56 -3.59
C TYR A 463 -48.09 30.46 -5.11
N GLN A 464 -47.76 29.32 -5.72
CA GLN A 464 -47.95 29.10 -7.15
C GLN A 464 -49.43 29.11 -7.54
N THR A 465 -50.30 28.44 -6.79
CA THR A 465 -51.74 28.47 -7.06
C THR A 465 -52.31 29.89 -6.96
N SER A 466 -51.82 30.69 -5.99
CA SER A 466 -52.24 32.10 -5.88
C SER A 466 -51.82 32.95 -7.09
N MET A 467 -50.63 32.71 -7.64
CA MET A 467 -50.15 33.41 -8.84
C MET A 467 -50.88 32.98 -10.11
N GLU A 468 -51.18 31.68 -10.26
CA GLU A 468 -51.96 31.19 -11.40
C GLU A 468 -53.38 31.74 -11.40
N THR A 469 -54.01 31.84 -10.23
CA THR A 469 -55.36 32.42 -10.08
C THR A 469 -55.36 33.91 -10.40
N GLN A 470 -54.29 34.63 -10.03
CA GLN A 470 -54.15 36.05 -10.34
C GLN A 470 -53.88 36.29 -11.84
N LYS A 471 -53.11 35.40 -12.48
CA LYS A 471 -52.85 35.44 -13.93
C LYS A 471 -54.09 35.10 -14.76
N THR A 472 -54.89 34.12 -14.33
CA THR A 472 -56.16 33.84 -15.02
C THR A 472 -57.16 34.98 -14.88
N SER A 473 -57.13 35.72 -13.76
CA SER A 473 -57.96 36.92 -13.58
C SER A 473 -57.48 38.11 -14.42
N SER A 474 -56.17 38.27 -14.68
CA SER A 474 -55.65 39.32 -15.58
C SER A 474 -55.94 39.00 -17.04
N ASP A 475 -55.75 37.74 -17.44
CA ASP A 475 -55.94 37.31 -18.84
C ASP A 475 -57.43 37.36 -19.25
N LEU A 476 -58.36 37.21 -18.30
CA LEU A 476 -59.80 37.41 -18.51
C LEU A 476 -60.19 38.90 -18.60
N ALA A 477 -59.46 39.79 -17.93
CA ALA A 477 -59.67 41.24 -18.04
C ALA A 477 -59.08 41.80 -19.35
N GLU A 478 -57.95 41.26 -19.82
CA GLU A 478 -57.28 41.68 -21.06
C GLU A 478 -58.01 41.19 -22.33
N LYS A 479 -58.59 39.98 -22.31
CA LYS A 479 -59.43 39.47 -23.43
C LYS A 479 -60.76 40.19 -23.64
N SER A 480 -61.17 41.07 -22.71
CA SER A 480 -62.39 41.88 -22.84
C SER A 480 -62.15 43.24 -23.54
N SER A 481 -60.89 43.64 -23.80
CA SER A 481 -60.58 44.99 -24.34
C SER A 481 -60.19 45.03 -25.81
N ASP A 482 -59.72 43.94 -26.41
CA ASP A 482 -59.11 43.96 -27.76
C ASP A 482 -59.90 43.16 -28.82
N GLN A 483 -61.20 43.43 -28.92
CA GLN A 483 -61.95 43.23 -30.16
C GLN A 483 -62.23 44.58 -30.83
N LEU A 484 -61.23 45.11 -31.53
CA LEU A 484 -61.42 46.04 -32.64
C LEU A 484 -60.49 45.60 -33.79
N PRO A 485 -61.02 45.11 -34.93
CA PRO A 485 -60.19 44.64 -36.03
C PRO A 485 -60.07 45.70 -37.13
N GLU A 486 -58.86 45.97 -37.60
CA GLU A 486 -58.53 46.29 -39.01
C GLU A 486 -57.01 46.51 -39.10
N ALA A 487 -56.23 45.63 -39.73
CA ALA A 487 -56.12 45.31 -41.16
C ALA A 487 -54.96 46.07 -41.83
N LEU A 488 -54.16 45.30 -42.59
CA LEU A 488 -53.27 45.74 -43.68
C LEU A 488 -51.97 46.45 -43.20
N THR A 489 -50.76 46.24 -43.72
CA THR A 489 -50.25 45.50 -44.88
C THR A 489 -48.71 45.55 -44.85
N MET A 490 -48.09 44.43 -45.24
CA MET A 490 -46.99 44.26 -46.20
C MET A 490 -45.75 45.19 -46.26
N GLN A 491 -44.62 44.47 -46.39
CA GLN A 491 -43.42 44.75 -47.21
C GLN A 491 -42.53 45.90 -46.71
N GLY A 492 -41.22 45.76 -46.57
CA GLY A 492 -40.26 44.85 -47.17
C GLY A 492 -39.00 45.67 -47.48
N ILE A 493 -37.82 45.06 -47.27
CA ILE A 493 -36.44 45.58 -47.34
C ILE A 493 -35.88 45.98 -45.98
#